data_AF-A0AAD7AD49-F1
#
_entry.id   AF-A0AAD7AD49-F1
#
_cell.length_a   1.000
_cell.length_b   1.000
_cell.length_c   1.000
_cell.angle_alpha   90.00
_cell.angle_beta   90.00
_cell.angle_gamma   90.00
#
_symmetry.space_group_name_H-M   'P 1'
#
loop_
_entity.id
_entity.type
_entity.pdbx_description
1 polymer ?
#
loop_
_entity_poly.entity_id
_entity_poly.type
_entity_poly.pdbx_seq_one_letter_code
_entity_poly.pdbx_strand_id
1 'polypeptide(L)'
;AATRLASFHISQKHPGVKRLPIHLPGRQYSRMARKDGSESDGNLLVQYMTRPHHPELDNLTYTEFRSKCRLETHDPAKVLHPLQILEDVHPGHPRMRIRFYEPGHVGVSRIQMVYPRHGDVFSLRSLLLHRSARDWLDMRTIDGVVYGMYQEAARAMGMF
;
A
#
# COMPACT_ATOMS: atom_id res chain seq x y z
N ALA A 1 -2.53 26.09 46.84
CA ALA A 1 -2.83 26.21 45.39
C ALA A 1 -2.05 25.11 44.66
N ALA A 2 -2.73 24.17 44.00
CA ALA A 2 -2.10 23.05 43.30
C ALA A 2 -2.31 23.20 41.80
N THR A 3 -1.24 23.40 41.04
CA THR A 3 -1.26 23.60 39.59
C THR A 3 -1.23 22.26 38.85
N ARG A 4 -2.25 21.99 38.03
CA ARG A 4 -2.32 20.85 37.11
C ARG A 4 -1.51 21.20 35.85
N LEU A 5 -0.21 20.88 35.83
CA LEU A 5 0.73 21.22 34.74
C LEU A 5 0.93 20.10 33.69
N ALA A 6 0.05 19.10 33.59
CA ALA A 6 0.29 17.91 32.77
C ALA A 6 -0.79 17.62 31.71
N SER A 7 -1.33 18.64 31.02
CA SER A 7 -2.31 18.44 29.95
C SER A 7 -1.91 19.12 28.64
N PHE A 8 -0.68 18.86 28.17
CA PHE A 8 -0.27 19.26 26.82
C PHE A 8 -0.08 18.01 25.94
N HIS A 9 -0.76 17.99 24.79
CA HIS A 9 -0.54 17.01 23.72
C HIS A 9 0.80 17.31 23.02
N ILE A 10 1.91 16.87 23.61
CA ILE A 10 3.27 17.26 23.21
C ILE A 10 3.68 16.75 21.80
N SER A 11 2.98 15.80 21.18
CA SER A 11 3.31 15.42 19.80
C SER A 11 2.17 14.72 19.06
N GLN A 12 1.16 15.48 18.59
CA GLN A 12 0.29 14.97 17.53
C GLN A 12 0.81 15.49 16.19
N LYS A 13 1.42 14.62 15.38
CA LYS A 13 1.77 14.95 13.99
C LYS A 13 0.52 14.73 13.14
N HIS A 14 -0.08 15.82 12.69
CA HIS A 14 -1.19 15.80 11.74
C HIS A 14 -0.71 16.33 10.37
N PRO A 15 -0.96 15.60 9.27
CA PRO A 15 -1.53 14.25 9.23
C PRO A 15 -0.53 13.19 9.74
N GLY A 16 -1.05 12.07 10.24
CA GLY A 16 -0.22 10.91 10.56
C GLY A 16 0.33 10.28 9.28
N VAL A 17 1.60 9.85 9.30
CA VAL A 17 2.23 9.19 8.14
C VAL A 17 2.17 7.68 8.30
N LYS A 18 1.51 6.99 7.36
CA LYS A 18 1.49 5.53 7.31
C LYS A 18 2.76 5.00 6.66
N ARG A 19 3.50 4.12 7.34
CA ARG A 19 4.65 3.44 6.76
C ARG A 19 4.20 2.21 5.99
N LEU A 20 4.51 2.14 4.70
CA LEU A 20 4.15 1.02 3.84
C LEU A 20 5.30 0.02 3.73
N PRO A 21 5.12 -1.25 4.11
CA PRO A 21 6.15 -2.26 3.93
C PRO A 21 6.25 -2.69 2.46
N ILE A 22 7.42 -3.19 2.09
CA ILE A 22 7.65 -3.79 0.78
C ILE A 22 8.43 -5.08 0.92
N HIS A 23 8.26 -5.96 -0.06
CA HIS A 23 8.93 -7.25 -0.17
C HIS A 23 8.90 -7.69 -1.65
N LEU A 24 9.78 -8.62 -2.01
CA LEU A 24 9.71 -9.29 -3.32
C LEU A 24 8.51 -10.24 -3.40
N PRO A 25 8.09 -10.64 -4.61
CA PRO A 25 7.13 -11.73 -4.78
C PRO A 25 7.52 -12.97 -3.97
N GLY A 26 6.54 -13.57 -3.27
CA GLY A 26 6.76 -14.77 -2.45
C GLY A 26 7.51 -14.55 -1.12
N ARG A 27 8.03 -13.34 -0.84
CA ARG A 27 8.73 -13.00 0.42
C ARG A 27 7.87 -12.15 1.36
N GLN A 28 6.57 -12.39 1.36
CA GLN A 28 5.61 -11.70 2.22
C GLN A 28 5.95 -11.96 3.69
N TYR A 29 5.84 -10.94 4.55
CA TYR A 29 6.04 -11.12 5.99
C TYR A 29 4.94 -12.04 6.55
N SER A 30 5.31 -12.99 7.40
CA SER A 30 4.36 -13.91 8.03
C SER A 30 3.26 -13.13 8.76
N ARG A 31 2.00 -13.56 8.57
CA ARG A 31 0.85 -13.01 9.29
C ARG A 31 0.99 -13.32 10.77
N MET A 32 1.32 -12.32 11.58
CA MET A 32 1.12 -12.39 13.01
C MET A 32 -0.28 -11.88 13.32
N ALA A 33 -1.16 -12.78 13.73
CA ALA A 33 -2.46 -12.38 14.26
C ALA A 33 -2.23 -11.61 15.56
N ARG A 34 -2.49 -10.30 15.53
CA ARG A 34 -2.50 -9.52 16.76
C ARG A 34 -3.75 -9.88 17.57
N LYS A 35 -3.63 -9.84 18.90
CA LYS A 35 -4.71 -10.15 19.84
C LYS A 35 -5.92 -9.21 19.70
N ASP A 36 -5.71 -8.05 19.05
CA ASP A 36 -6.72 -7.03 18.74
C ASP A 36 -7.43 -7.24 17.38
N GLY A 37 -7.09 -8.31 16.63
CA GLY A 37 -7.66 -8.60 15.32
C GLY A 37 -7.13 -7.72 14.17
N SER A 38 -6.15 -6.84 14.43
CA SER A 38 -5.52 -6.04 13.37
C SER A 38 -4.63 -6.91 12.47
N GLU A 39 -4.80 -6.78 11.15
CA GLU A 39 -4.00 -7.51 10.18
C GLU A 39 -2.54 -7.02 10.15
N SER A 40 -1.62 -7.93 9.89
CA SER A 40 -0.20 -7.60 9.71
C SER A 40 0.01 -6.77 8.43
N ASP A 41 0.85 -5.72 8.53
CA ASP A 41 1.20 -4.84 7.40
C ASP A 41 1.76 -5.59 6.17
N GLY A 42 2.23 -6.83 6.34
CA GLY A 42 2.84 -7.63 5.27
C GLY A 42 1.96 -7.88 4.04
N ASN A 43 0.63 -7.73 4.14
CA ASN A 43 -0.28 -7.91 3.00
C ASN A 43 -0.53 -6.61 2.21
N LEU A 44 -0.01 -5.48 2.67
CA LEU A 44 -0.42 -4.19 2.11
C LEU A 44 0.04 -4.01 0.65
N LEU A 45 1.22 -4.52 0.29
CA LEU A 45 1.72 -4.44 -1.08
C LEU A 45 0.98 -5.42 -1.99
N VAL A 46 0.69 -6.63 -1.51
CA VAL A 46 -0.08 -7.63 -2.25
C VAL A 46 -1.46 -7.09 -2.60
N GLN A 47 -2.19 -6.55 -1.63
CA GLN A 47 -3.50 -5.93 -1.84
C GLN A 47 -3.45 -4.80 -2.88
N TYR A 48 -2.36 -4.02 -2.92
CA TYR A 48 -2.18 -3.04 -3.99
C TYR A 48 -2.02 -3.74 -5.34
N MET A 49 -1.15 -4.74 -5.46
CA MET A 49 -0.89 -5.53 -6.68
C MET A 49 -2.05 -6.44 -7.11
N THR A 50 -3.09 -6.57 -6.30
CA THR A 50 -4.24 -7.43 -6.61
C THR A 50 -5.56 -6.67 -6.51
N ARG A 51 -5.49 -5.33 -6.55
CA ARG A 51 -6.67 -4.47 -6.52
C ARG A 51 -7.50 -4.66 -7.81
N PRO A 52 -8.83 -4.51 -7.76
CA PRO A 52 -9.67 -4.62 -8.94
C PRO A 52 -9.31 -3.56 -10.00
N HIS A 53 -9.68 -3.81 -11.24
CA HIS A 53 -9.61 -2.82 -12.30
C HIS A 53 -10.67 -1.75 -12.06
N HIS A 54 -10.23 -0.50 -11.94
CA HIS A 54 -11.12 0.62 -11.71
C HIS A 54 -10.44 1.94 -12.12
N PRO A 55 -11.14 2.84 -12.84
CA PRO A 55 -10.56 4.10 -13.31
C PRO A 55 -9.89 4.94 -12.21
N GLU A 56 -10.46 4.94 -11.00
CA GLU A 56 -9.90 5.66 -9.85
C GLU A 56 -8.69 4.97 -9.19
N LEU A 57 -8.43 3.70 -9.47
CA LEU A 57 -7.38 2.89 -8.83
C LEU A 57 -6.21 2.56 -9.77
N ASP A 58 -6.46 2.50 -11.08
CA ASP A 58 -5.51 1.96 -12.06
C ASP A 58 -4.21 2.80 -12.12
N ASN A 59 -4.35 4.12 -12.05
CA ASN A 59 -3.25 5.07 -12.20
C ASN A 59 -2.64 5.54 -10.86
N LEU A 60 -2.98 4.89 -9.74
CA LEU A 60 -2.43 5.25 -8.44
C LEU A 60 -1.12 4.51 -8.18
N THR A 61 -0.09 5.23 -7.76
CA THR A 61 1.10 4.64 -7.12
C THR A 61 0.74 3.99 -5.78
N TYR A 62 1.66 3.20 -5.24
CA TYR A 62 1.42 2.50 -3.98
C TYR A 62 1.18 3.47 -2.80
N THR A 63 1.89 4.60 -2.77
CA THR A 63 1.71 5.65 -1.76
C THR A 63 0.38 6.37 -1.93
N GLU A 64 -0.02 6.71 -3.16
CA GLU A 64 -1.29 7.38 -3.43
C GLU A 64 -2.48 6.50 -3.09
N PHE A 65 -2.46 5.22 -3.48
CA PHE A 65 -3.50 4.26 -3.14
C PHE A 65 -3.76 4.25 -1.64
N ARG A 66 -2.71 4.12 -0.82
CA ARG A 66 -2.82 4.06 0.66
C ARG A 66 -3.14 5.39 1.33
N SER A 67 -2.96 6.49 0.60
CA SER A 67 -3.30 7.84 1.04
C SER A 67 -4.75 8.20 0.69
N LYS A 68 -5.30 7.64 -0.40
CA LYS A 68 -6.68 7.90 -0.86
C LYS A 68 -7.72 6.94 -0.30
N CYS A 69 -7.34 5.72 0.06
CA CYS A 69 -8.30 4.72 0.53
C CYS A 69 -7.76 3.86 1.68
N ARG A 70 -8.69 3.16 2.33
CA ARG A 70 -8.41 2.10 3.31
C ARG A 70 -9.18 0.83 2.96
N LEU A 71 -8.73 -0.29 3.51
CA LEU A 71 -9.41 -1.56 3.36
C LEU A 71 -10.27 -1.83 4.59
N GLU A 72 -11.46 -2.35 4.35
CA GLU A 72 -12.43 -2.74 5.37
C GLU A 72 -12.87 -4.18 5.09
N THR A 73 -13.07 -4.98 6.12
CA THR A 73 -13.55 -6.37 5.97
C THR A 73 -14.90 -6.37 5.25
N HIS A 74 -15.06 -7.27 4.27
CA HIS A 74 -16.34 -7.41 3.60
C HIS A 74 -17.36 -8.15 4.49
N ASP A 75 -18.49 -7.50 4.76
CA ASP A 75 -19.64 -8.11 5.43
C ASP A 75 -20.79 -8.29 4.40
N PRO A 76 -21.13 -9.51 3.97
CA PRO A 76 -22.11 -9.72 2.90
C PRO A 76 -23.51 -9.21 3.24
N ALA A 77 -23.85 -9.03 4.53
CA ALA A 77 -25.14 -8.48 4.94
C ALA A 77 -25.25 -6.96 4.73
N LYS A 78 -24.12 -6.26 4.54
CA LYS A 78 -24.08 -4.80 4.38
C LYS A 78 -24.00 -4.40 2.91
N VAL A 79 -24.90 -3.52 2.49
CA VAL A 79 -24.84 -2.87 1.17
C VAL A 79 -23.52 -2.09 1.02
N LEU A 80 -23.02 -2.01 -0.21
CA LEU A 80 -21.79 -1.27 -0.54
C LEU A 80 -22.08 0.24 -0.53
N HIS A 81 -21.25 1.02 0.15
CA HIS A 81 -21.34 2.48 0.12
C HIS A 81 -20.88 3.03 -1.25
N PRO A 82 -21.36 4.19 -1.74
CA PRO A 82 -20.92 4.74 -3.04
C PRO A 82 -19.40 4.97 -3.16
N LEU A 83 -18.74 5.31 -2.05
CA LEU A 83 -17.29 5.44 -1.94
C LEU A 83 -16.56 4.11 -1.66
N GLN A 84 -17.21 2.97 -1.90
CA GLN A 84 -16.63 1.66 -1.72
C GLN A 84 -16.59 0.88 -3.03
N ILE A 85 -15.47 0.22 -3.26
CA ILE A 85 -15.29 -0.78 -4.32
C ILE A 85 -15.07 -2.13 -3.64
N LEU A 86 -15.70 -3.17 -4.18
CA LEU A 86 -15.52 -4.53 -3.70
C LEU A 86 -14.29 -5.16 -4.35
N GLU A 87 -13.38 -5.73 -3.56
CA GLU A 87 -12.22 -6.45 -4.13
C GLU A 87 -12.65 -7.75 -4.81
N ASP A 88 -11.79 -8.24 -5.70
CA ASP A 88 -11.90 -9.59 -6.26
C ASP A 88 -11.63 -10.66 -5.19
N VAL A 89 -12.13 -11.87 -5.44
CA VAL A 89 -11.94 -13.00 -4.54
C VAL A 89 -10.53 -13.54 -4.69
N HIS A 90 -9.77 -13.55 -3.59
CA HIS A 90 -8.40 -14.05 -3.56
C HIS A 90 -8.31 -15.34 -2.74
N PRO A 91 -7.78 -16.45 -3.29
CA PRO A 91 -7.59 -17.68 -2.53
C PRO A 91 -6.74 -17.45 -1.28
N GLY A 92 -7.21 -17.90 -0.12
CA GLY A 92 -6.48 -17.79 1.14
C GLY A 92 -6.55 -16.42 1.85
N HIS A 93 -7.31 -15.46 1.31
CA HIS A 93 -7.50 -14.15 1.93
C HIS A 93 -8.99 -13.80 2.09
N PRO A 94 -9.39 -13.18 3.22
CA PRO A 94 -10.74 -12.65 3.33
C PRO A 94 -10.95 -11.58 2.27
N ARG A 95 -12.13 -11.59 1.65
CA ARG A 95 -12.52 -10.55 0.70
C ARG A 95 -12.63 -9.21 1.45
N MET A 96 -12.02 -8.15 0.92
CA MET A 96 -12.09 -6.82 1.51
C MET A 96 -12.90 -5.86 0.62
N ARG A 97 -13.21 -4.70 1.20
CA ARG A 97 -13.79 -3.54 0.52
C ARG A 97 -12.76 -2.42 0.54
N ILE A 98 -12.52 -1.80 -0.60
CA ILE A 98 -11.72 -0.58 -0.72
C ILE A 98 -12.66 0.59 -0.46
N ARG A 99 -12.45 1.33 0.63
CA ARG A 99 -13.20 2.55 0.94
C ARG A 99 -12.34 3.78 0.68
N PHE A 100 -12.77 4.63 -0.25
CA PHE A 100 -12.17 5.94 -0.45
C PHE A 100 -12.47 6.84 0.74
N TYR A 101 -11.49 7.69 1.07
CA TYR A 101 -11.71 8.76 2.03
C TYR A 101 -12.63 9.84 1.44
N GLU A 102 -13.33 10.53 2.32
CA GLU A 102 -14.17 11.66 1.93
C GLU A 102 -13.32 12.83 1.42
N PRO A 103 -13.89 13.70 0.58
CA PRO A 103 -13.23 14.92 0.15
C PRO A 103 -12.69 15.73 1.34
N GLY A 104 -11.45 16.21 1.24
CA GLY A 104 -10.78 16.95 2.31
C GLY A 104 -9.98 16.08 3.29
N HIS A 105 -10.03 14.74 3.19
CA HIS A 105 -9.14 13.89 3.97
C HIS A 105 -7.67 14.04 3.55
N VAL A 106 -6.81 14.36 4.51
CA VAL A 106 -5.36 14.42 4.30
C VAL A 106 -4.71 13.14 4.81
N GLY A 107 -4.53 12.17 3.91
CA GLY A 107 -3.77 10.95 4.16
C GLY A 107 -2.35 11.07 3.60
N VAL A 108 -1.34 10.66 4.38
CA VAL A 108 0.05 10.60 3.89
C VAL A 108 0.60 9.21 4.13
N SER A 109 1.15 8.61 3.09
CA SER A 109 1.80 7.30 3.15
C SER A 109 3.23 7.37 2.62
N ARG A 110 4.13 6.60 3.23
CA ARG A 110 5.54 6.54 2.85
C ARG A 110 6.00 5.09 2.80
N ILE A 111 6.58 4.69 1.68
CA ILE A 111 7.24 3.38 1.58
C ILE A 111 8.45 3.33 2.51
N GLN A 112 8.59 2.23 3.26
CA GLN A 112 9.71 2.00 4.16
C GLN A 112 11.06 2.26 3.48
N MET A 113 12.03 2.74 4.26
CA MET A 113 13.37 2.97 3.75
C MET A 113 14.03 1.62 3.45
N VAL A 114 14.63 1.52 2.26
CA VAL A 114 15.47 0.38 1.86
C VAL A 114 16.77 0.95 1.32
N TYR A 115 17.90 0.44 1.79
CA TYR A 115 19.21 0.87 1.33
C TYR A 115 19.59 0.20 0.01
N PRO A 116 20.38 0.86 -0.87
CA PRO A 116 20.83 0.29 -2.14
C PRO A 116 21.47 -1.10 -2.04
N ARG A 117 22.18 -1.40 -0.94
CA ARG A 117 22.79 -2.71 -0.69
C ARG A 117 21.79 -3.88 -0.63
N HIS A 118 20.50 -3.61 -0.48
CA HIS A 118 19.45 -4.64 -0.48
C HIS A 118 18.98 -5.01 -1.90
N GLY A 119 19.66 -4.51 -2.94
CA GLY A 119 19.54 -4.97 -4.32
C GLY A 119 18.14 -4.80 -4.87
N ASP A 120 17.55 -5.89 -5.34
CA ASP A 120 16.31 -5.85 -6.14
C ASP A 120 15.10 -5.30 -5.37
N VAL A 121 15.06 -5.43 -4.04
CA VAL A 121 14.02 -4.80 -3.19
C VAL A 121 14.12 -3.27 -3.22
N PHE A 122 15.35 -2.73 -3.27
CA PHE A 122 15.58 -1.29 -3.42
C PHE A 122 15.08 -0.80 -4.79
N SER A 123 15.35 -1.56 -5.85
CA SER A 123 14.86 -1.22 -7.19
C SER A 123 13.33 -1.28 -7.28
N LEU A 124 12.70 -2.30 -6.70
CA LEU A 124 11.24 -2.37 -6.57
C LEU A 124 10.67 -1.16 -5.82
N ARG A 125 11.33 -0.73 -4.73
CA ARG A 125 10.94 0.49 -4.00
C ARG A 125 10.93 1.71 -4.91
N SER A 126 11.99 1.89 -5.69
CA SER A 126 12.14 3.04 -6.59
C SER A 126 11.07 3.03 -7.68
N LEU A 127 10.76 1.86 -8.25
CA LEU A 127 9.66 1.71 -9.20
C LEU A 127 8.31 2.08 -8.56
N LEU A 128 7.98 1.52 -7.39
CA LEU A 128 6.72 1.81 -6.67
C LEU A 128 6.51 3.29 -6.31
N LEU A 129 7.58 4.09 -6.26
CA LEU A 129 7.52 5.53 -6.00
C LEU A 129 7.17 6.35 -7.24
N HIS A 130 7.48 5.87 -8.44
CA HIS A 130 7.40 6.66 -9.67
C HIS A 130 6.38 6.14 -10.68
N ARG A 131 5.91 4.91 -10.52
CA ARG A 131 4.89 4.33 -11.40
C ARG A 131 3.82 3.59 -10.61
N SER A 132 2.61 3.62 -11.15
CA SER A 132 1.63 2.60 -10.81
C SER A 132 2.06 1.26 -11.40
N ALA A 133 1.63 0.18 -10.75
CA ALA A 133 1.64 -1.14 -11.37
C ALA A 133 0.37 -1.90 -11.00
N ARG A 134 -0.08 -2.76 -11.91
CA ARG A 134 -1.25 -3.60 -11.73
C ARG A 134 -0.92 -4.89 -11.01
N ASP A 135 0.26 -5.44 -11.26
CA ASP A 135 0.77 -6.65 -10.62
C ASP A 135 2.31 -6.69 -10.62
N TRP A 136 2.87 -7.82 -10.17
CA TRP A 136 4.32 -8.03 -10.10
C TRP A 136 5.02 -8.12 -11.46
N LEU A 137 4.32 -8.59 -12.49
CA LEU A 137 4.82 -8.72 -13.85
C LEU A 137 4.83 -7.34 -14.51
N ASP A 138 3.70 -6.63 -14.45
CA ASP A 138 3.57 -5.25 -14.94
C ASP A 138 4.67 -4.36 -14.37
N MET A 139 4.96 -4.47 -13.06
CA MET A 139 6.03 -3.69 -12.43
C MET A 139 7.43 -3.94 -13.04
N ARG A 140 7.67 -5.11 -13.65
CA ARG A 140 8.90 -5.45 -14.38
C ARG A 140 8.79 -5.24 -15.89
N THR A 141 7.66 -4.74 -16.38
CA THR A 141 7.45 -4.44 -17.80
C THR A 141 7.67 -2.95 -18.03
N ILE A 142 8.59 -2.60 -18.92
CA ILE A 142 8.88 -1.21 -19.32
C ILE A 142 8.85 -1.17 -20.85
N ASP A 143 8.03 -0.28 -21.41
CA ASP A 143 7.86 -0.12 -22.87
C ASP A 143 7.60 -1.45 -23.61
N GLY A 144 6.80 -2.32 -22.98
CA GLY A 144 6.45 -3.64 -23.52
C GLY A 144 7.50 -4.73 -23.31
N VAL A 145 8.67 -4.42 -22.73
CA VAL A 145 9.74 -5.39 -22.45
C VAL A 145 9.65 -5.86 -20.99
N VAL A 146 9.54 -7.17 -20.79
CA VAL A 146 9.54 -7.80 -19.46
C VAL A 146 10.99 -8.09 -19.04
N TYR A 147 11.39 -7.54 -17.90
CA TYR A 147 12.72 -7.74 -17.33
C TYR A 147 12.75 -8.86 -16.29
N GLY A 148 13.91 -9.50 -16.13
CA GLY A 148 14.11 -10.58 -15.17
C GLY A 148 14.06 -10.05 -13.74
N MET A 149 14.73 -8.91 -13.51
CA MET A 149 14.85 -8.26 -12.20
C MET A 149 14.21 -6.86 -12.18
N TYR A 150 13.79 -6.40 -10.99
CA TYR A 150 13.33 -5.02 -10.82
C TYR A 150 14.45 -4.01 -11.05
N GLN A 151 15.70 -4.38 -10.80
CA GLN A 151 16.88 -3.56 -11.08
C GLN A 151 17.01 -3.24 -12.57
N GLU A 152 16.80 -4.21 -13.45
CA GLU A 152 16.87 -4.03 -14.90
C GLU A 152 15.73 -3.13 -15.38
N ALA A 153 14.50 -3.38 -14.90
CA ALA A 153 13.35 -2.53 -15.19
C ALA A 153 13.58 -1.07 -14.72
N ALA A 154 14.15 -0.86 -13.53
CA ALA A 154 14.47 0.47 -13.03
C ALA A 154 15.52 1.19 -13.89
N ARG A 155 16.53 0.46 -14.39
CA ARG A 155 17.53 1.02 -15.32
C ARG A 155 16.91 1.38 -16.66
N ALA A 156 16.04 0.54 -17.20
CA ALA A 156 15.31 0.84 -18.43
C ALA A 156 14.42 2.09 -18.30
N MET A 157 13.87 2.34 -17.10
CA MET A 157 13.11 3.55 -16.78
C MET A 157 14.01 4.78 -16.49
N GLY A 158 15.34 4.65 -16.50
CA GLY A 158 16.27 5.76 -16.28
C GLY A 158 16.43 6.19 -14.82
N MET A 159 16.18 5.30 -13.85
CA MET A 159 16.30 5.63 -12.43
C MET A 159 17.75 5.67 -11.91
N PHE A 160 18.64 4.87 -12.50
CA PHE A 160 20.05 4.71 -12.11
C PHE A 160 20.93 4.35 -13.31
#